data_AF-A0A562RBI6-F1
#
_entry.id   AF-A0A562RBI6-F1
#
_cell.length_a   1.000
_cell.length_b   1.000
_cell.length_c   1.000
_cell.angle_alpha   90.00
_cell.angle_beta   90.00
_cell.angle_gamma   90.00
#
_symmetry.space_group_name_H-M   'P 1'
#
loop_
_entity.id
_entity.type
_entity.pdbx_description
1 polymer ?
#
loop_
_entity_poly.entity_id
_entity_poly.type
_entity_poly.pdbx_seq_one_letter_code
_entity_poly.pdbx_strand_id
1 'polypeptide(L)'
;MAHSLIQRRQEAERARVEAYELSLRHVSQRTRPPPDFETAIYEARRGFEADVVRDAQAWKPRMKTRDAARLRLAAARYLFARYPVAEPLEQIWIDAAGLDAAEIALRKRWYVVAAGGGSLHGAGAGAWLSRKEVHAFLNPLGRLDFEAAIWQAIARSYASDPGVALRIARTRITQTPRAEHGFWREAVRFFCAHPTTVEEMDDLHDYLAACYRRNPAFSLKGRTLTSLGRQMREWHRDLEAVARIEAARRRAEALRNRARGLAAGTVDDAWRGAAIADWSWTLSFKDRSRREEYVVVQLRTAADLVAETRAMRHCVATYAAKCIAGHASIWSLRRRANGRTERLLTIELDPRCRAVQVRGFANRAPHAGERKVLERWGQARGIALL
;
A
#
# COMPACT_ATOMS: atom_id res chain seq x y z
N MET A 1 15.77 12.02 -79.55
CA MET A 1 14.36 12.25 -79.92
C MET A 1 13.60 12.63 -78.66
N ALA A 2 13.06 13.85 -78.60
CA ALA A 2 12.34 14.34 -77.42
C ALA A 2 10.96 13.68 -77.36
N HIS A 3 10.71 12.87 -76.33
CA HIS A 3 9.38 12.29 -76.09
C HIS A 3 8.34 13.42 -76.02
N SER A 4 7.28 13.27 -76.80
CA SER A 4 6.13 14.19 -76.79
C SER A 4 5.60 14.35 -75.36
N LEU A 5 5.16 15.57 -75.00
CA LEU A 5 4.53 15.87 -73.71
C LEU A 5 3.42 14.87 -73.33
N ILE A 6 2.74 14.31 -74.34
CA ILE A 6 1.69 13.29 -74.17
C ILE A 6 2.28 11.94 -73.72
N GLN A 7 3.40 11.51 -74.30
CA GLN A 7 4.07 10.27 -73.93
C GLN A 7 4.57 10.30 -72.49
N ARG A 8 5.19 11.41 -72.08
CA ARG A 8 5.64 11.60 -70.68
C ARG A 8 4.49 11.57 -69.68
N ARG A 9 3.31 12.09 -70.08
CA ARG A 9 2.11 12.06 -69.25
C ARG A 9 1.57 10.65 -69.08
N GLN A 10 1.54 9.86 -70.16
CA GLN A 10 1.13 8.45 -70.14
C GLN A 10 2.10 7.54 -69.38
N GLU A 11 3.41 7.82 -69.43
CA GLU A 11 4.42 7.10 -68.64
C GLU A 11 4.31 7.44 -67.15
N ALA A 12 4.12 8.71 -66.80
CA ALA A 12 3.91 9.12 -65.41
C ALA A 12 2.61 8.54 -64.82
N GLU A 13 1.57 8.41 -65.64
CA GLU A 13 0.29 7.82 -65.22
C GLU A 13 0.42 6.30 -65.05
N ARG A 14 1.13 5.60 -65.95
CA ARG A 14 1.47 4.18 -65.78
C ARG A 14 2.31 3.93 -64.53
N ALA A 15 3.33 4.74 -64.29
CA ALA A 15 4.16 4.64 -63.10
C ALA A 15 3.36 4.88 -61.80
N ARG A 16 2.36 5.78 -61.82
CA ARG A 16 1.45 6.00 -60.70
C ARG A 16 0.54 4.81 -60.45
N VAL A 17 -0.05 4.25 -61.50
CA VAL A 17 -0.90 3.05 -61.39
C VAL A 17 -0.07 1.88 -60.87
N GLU A 18 1.13 1.68 -61.40
CA GLU A 18 2.03 0.60 -60.98
C GLU A 18 2.50 0.77 -59.53
N ALA A 19 2.84 1.99 -59.11
CA ALA A 19 3.16 2.29 -57.71
C ALA A 19 1.95 2.08 -56.77
N TYR A 20 0.75 2.44 -57.22
CA TYR A 20 -0.49 2.22 -56.46
C TYR A 20 -0.81 0.72 -56.36
N GLU A 21 -0.67 -0.05 -57.43
CA GLU A 21 -0.83 -1.50 -57.42
C GLU A 21 0.22 -2.19 -56.54
N LEU A 22 1.47 -1.75 -56.57
CA LEU A 22 2.52 -2.24 -55.67
C LEU A 22 2.19 -1.95 -54.20
N SER A 23 1.62 -0.77 -53.90
CA SER A 23 1.14 -0.44 -52.55
C SER A 23 -0.02 -1.33 -52.12
N LEU A 24 -0.97 -1.63 -53.02
CA LEU A 24 -2.09 -2.54 -52.77
C LEU A 24 -1.63 -3.98 -52.55
N ARG A 25 -0.60 -4.44 -53.27
CA ARG A 25 0.01 -5.77 -53.07
C ARG A 25 0.74 -5.89 -51.73
N HIS A 26 1.41 -4.82 -51.27
CA HIS A 26 1.97 -4.75 -49.91
C HIS A 26 0.90 -4.69 -48.81
N VAL A 27 -0.29 -4.18 -49.12
CA VAL A 27 -1.47 -4.18 -48.25
C VAL A 27 -2.35 -5.44 -48.47
N SER A 28 -1.82 -6.49 -49.10
CA SER A 28 -2.44 -7.82 -49.00
C SER A 28 -2.33 -8.26 -47.54
N GLN A 29 -3.47 -8.29 -46.85
CA GLN A 29 -3.55 -8.77 -45.48
C GLN A 29 -2.92 -10.16 -45.44
N ARG A 30 -1.75 -10.30 -44.80
CA ARG A 30 -1.22 -11.62 -44.40
C ARG A 30 -2.40 -12.43 -43.87
N THR A 31 -2.69 -13.57 -44.49
CA THR A 31 -3.77 -14.47 -44.10
C THR A 31 -3.58 -14.78 -42.63
N ARG A 32 -4.39 -14.14 -41.78
CA ARG A 32 -4.22 -14.23 -40.33
C ARG A 32 -4.66 -15.63 -39.91
N PRO A 33 -3.88 -16.32 -39.06
CA PRO A 33 -4.21 -17.68 -38.65
C PRO A 33 -5.61 -17.74 -38.02
N PRO A 34 -6.29 -18.90 -38.13
CA PRO A 34 -7.58 -19.11 -37.49
C PRO A 34 -7.47 -19.00 -35.96
N PRO A 35 -8.56 -18.69 -35.24
CA PRO A 35 -8.58 -18.74 -33.78
C PRO A 35 -8.19 -20.14 -33.28
N ASP A 36 -7.29 -20.20 -32.29
CA ASP A 36 -6.81 -21.45 -31.71
C ASP A 36 -7.74 -21.91 -30.57
N PHE A 37 -8.76 -22.70 -30.93
CA PHE A 37 -9.72 -23.24 -29.97
C PHE A 37 -9.16 -24.45 -29.20
N GLU A 38 -8.20 -25.18 -29.76
CA GLU A 38 -7.60 -26.36 -29.13
C GLU A 38 -6.77 -25.94 -27.92
N THR A 39 -5.91 -24.93 -28.08
CA THR A 39 -5.14 -24.36 -26.96
C THR A 39 -6.08 -23.76 -25.92
N ALA A 40 -7.15 -23.07 -26.32
CA ALA A 40 -8.12 -22.51 -25.37
C ALA A 40 -8.83 -23.59 -24.54
N ILE A 41 -9.25 -24.70 -25.15
CA ILE A 41 -9.81 -25.87 -24.45
C ILE A 41 -8.78 -26.46 -23.50
N TYR A 42 -7.55 -26.68 -23.98
CA TYR A 42 -6.47 -27.26 -23.19
C TYR A 42 -6.15 -26.43 -21.95
N GLU A 43 -6.01 -25.12 -22.10
CA GLU A 43 -5.73 -24.20 -21.00
C GLU A 43 -6.91 -24.06 -20.03
N ALA A 44 -8.15 -24.15 -20.53
CA ALA A 44 -9.34 -24.08 -19.70
C ALA A 44 -9.52 -25.34 -18.84
N ARG A 45 -9.31 -26.53 -19.42
CA ARG A 45 -9.53 -27.82 -18.73
C ARG A 45 -8.43 -28.18 -17.74
N ARG A 46 -7.21 -27.64 -17.94
CA ARG A 46 -6.02 -28.03 -17.17
C ARG A 46 -6.24 -27.89 -15.66
N GLY A 47 -6.19 -29.01 -14.94
CA GLY A 47 -6.35 -29.07 -13.49
C GLY A 47 -7.81 -29.14 -12.99
N PHE A 48 -8.77 -29.20 -13.91
CA PHE A 48 -10.22 -29.29 -13.65
C PHE A 48 -10.89 -30.32 -14.57
N GLU A 49 -10.13 -31.31 -15.07
CA GLU A 49 -10.60 -32.29 -16.04
C GLU A 49 -11.79 -33.11 -15.53
N ALA A 50 -11.83 -33.39 -14.23
CA ALA A 50 -12.92 -34.12 -13.58
C ALA A 50 -14.23 -33.32 -13.46
N ASP A 51 -14.16 -31.99 -13.56
CA ASP A 51 -15.31 -31.09 -13.40
C ASP A 51 -15.96 -30.73 -14.74
N VAL A 52 -15.43 -31.24 -15.86
CA VAL A 52 -15.95 -30.96 -17.21
C VAL A 52 -17.35 -31.55 -17.38
N VAL A 53 -18.32 -30.71 -17.75
CA VAL A 53 -19.73 -31.07 -17.91
C VAL A 53 -20.08 -31.35 -19.37
N ARG A 54 -19.37 -30.74 -20.33
CA ARG A 54 -19.63 -30.88 -21.77
C ARG A 54 -18.42 -31.40 -22.52
N ASP A 55 -18.66 -32.24 -23.53
CA ASP A 55 -17.60 -32.80 -24.37
C ASP A 55 -16.85 -31.70 -25.13
N ALA A 56 -15.55 -31.60 -24.85
CA ALA A 56 -14.66 -30.61 -25.46
C ALA A 56 -14.60 -30.72 -26.99
N GLN A 57 -14.67 -31.94 -27.55
CA GLN A 57 -14.56 -32.17 -28.99
C GLN A 57 -15.83 -31.74 -29.75
N ALA A 58 -16.96 -31.66 -29.04
CA ALA A 58 -18.22 -31.19 -29.58
C ALA A 58 -18.30 -29.66 -29.68
N TRP A 59 -17.34 -28.91 -29.12
CA TRP A 59 -17.40 -27.44 -29.12
C TRP A 59 -17.05 -26.85 -30.49
N LYS A 60 -18.05 -26.24 -31.14
CA LYS A 60 -17.90 -25.53 -32.43
C LYS A 60 -18.29 -24.05 -32.31
N PRO A 61 -17.49 -23.21 -31.62
CA PRO A 61 -17.82 -21.82 -31.37
C PRO A 61 -17.81 -20.98 -32.66
N ARG A 62 -18.84 -20.16 -32.87
CA ARG A 62 -18.92 -19.20 -33.97
C ARG A 62 -18.30 -17.86 -33.61
N MET A 63 -17.07 -17.88 -33.10
CA MET A 63 -16.37 -16.68 -32.62
C MET A 63 -15.33 -16.21 -33.65
N LYS A 64 -15.29 -14.90 -33.90
CA LYS A 64 -14.32 -14.26 -34.82
C LYS A 64 -13.09 -13.68 -34.10
N THR A 65 -13.09 -13.68 -32.77
CA THR A 65 -11.98 -13.16 -31.95
C THR A 65 -10.80 -14.11 -31.97
N ARG A 66 -9.58 -13.55 -31.96
CA ARG A 66 -8.30 -14.29 -31.84
C ARG A 66 -7.61 -14.03 -30.50
N ASP A 67 -8.22 -13.21 -29.67
CA ASP A 67 -7.78 -12.94 -28.32
C ASP A 67 -7.84 -14.23 -27.49
N ALA A 68 -6.67 -14.76 -27.13
CA ALA A 68 -6.53 -16.01 -26.39
C ALA A 68 -7.30 -15.98 -25.06
N ALA A 69 -7.32 -14.84 -24.38
CA ALA A 69 -8.03 -14.65 -23.12
C ALA A 69 -9.55 -14.78 -23.30
N ARG A 70 -10.09 -14.19 -24.37
CA ARG A 70 -11.52 -14.34 -24.72
C ARG A 70 -11.88 -15.76 -25.15
N LEU A 71 -10.99 -16.43 -25.89
CA LEU A 71 -11.18 -17.82 -26.30
C LEU A 71 -11.18 -18.75 -25.08
N ARG A 72 -10.26 -18.54 -24.13
CA ARG A 72 -10.18 -19.31 -22.88
C ARG A 72 -11.43 -19.15 -22.01
N LEU A 73 -11.92 -17.92 -21.84
CA LEU A 73 -13.18 -17.68 -21.12
C LEU A 73 -14.37 -18.36 -21.82
N ALA A 74 -14.44 -18.30 -23.16
CA ALA A 74 -15.49 -18.98 -23.91
C ALA A 74 -15.41 -20.51 -23.76
N ALA A 75 -14.20 -21.08 -23.77
CA ALA A 75 -13.98 -22.49 -23.50
C ALA A 75 -14.42 -22.86 -22.08
N ALA A 76 -14.05 -22.08 -21.06
CA ALA A 76 -14.45 -22.31 -19.68
C ALA A 76 -15.99 -22.27 -19.50
N ARG A 77 -16.66 -21.30 -20.11
CA ARG A 77 -18.14 -21.23 -20.14
C ARG A 77 -18.76 -22.48 -20.76
N TYR A 78 -18.20 -22.96 -21.87
CA TYR A 78 -18.71 -24.16 -22.52
C TYR A 78 -18.47 -25.43 -21.69
N LEU A 79 -17.25 -25.63 -21.20
CA LEU A 79 -16.84 -26.85 -20.51
C LEU A 79 -17.52 -27.01 -19.14
N PHE A 80 -17.66 -25.92 -18.38
CA PHE A 80 -18.05 -25.99 -16.97
C PHE A 80 -19.44 -25.41 -16.66
N ALA A 81 -19.91 -24.41 -17.41
CA ALA A 81 -21.07 -23.62 -16.99
C ALA A 81 -22.42 -24.25 -17.35
N ARG A 82 -23.13 -24.76 -16.33
CA ARG A 82 -24.57 -25.08 -16.39
C ARG A 82 -25.40 -23.81 -16.19
N TYR A 83 -24.91 -22.88 -15.37
CA TYR A 83 -25.54 -21.61 -15.06
C TYR A 83 -24.64 -20.42 -15.44
N PRO A 84 -25.22 -19.24 -15.75
CA PRO A 84 -24.44 -18.01 -15.91
C PRO A 84 -23.63 -17.70 -14.64
N VAL A 85 -22.38 -17.28 -14.82
CA VAL A 85 -21.47 -16.95 -13.71
C VAL A 85 -21.22 -15.44 -13.70
N ALA A 86 -21.09 -14.88 -12.50
CA ALA A 86 -20.81 -13.46 -12.33
C ALA A 86 -19.46 -13.05 -12.94
N GLU A 87 -19.41 -11.87 -13.54
CA GLU A 87 -18.21 -11.31 -14.19
C GLU A 87 -16.93 -11.33 -13.31
N PRO A 88 -16.98 -11.05 -11.99
CA PRO A 88 -15.77 -11.11 -11.14
C PRO A 88 -15.10 -12.49 -11.11
N LEU A 89 -15.86 -13.57 -11.30
CA LEU A 89 -15.32 -14.95 -11.40
C LEU A 89 -14.87 -15.31 -12.81
N GLU A 90 -15.34 -14.59 -13.83
CA GLU A 90 -14.94 -14.82 -15.22
C GLU A 90 -13.58 -14.21 -15.55
N GLN A 91 -13.22 -13.13 -14.85
CA GLN A 91 -11.97 -12.39 -15.09
C GLN A 91 -10.72 -13.25 -14.98
N ILE A 92 -10.70 -14.28 -14.12
CA ILE A 92 -9.53 -15.16 -13.96
C ILE A 92 -9.18 -15.93 -15.24
N TRP A 93 -10.15 -16.11 -16.14
CA TRP A 93 -9.90 -16.75 -17.44
C TRP A 93 -9.35 -15.78 -18.47
N ILE A 94 -9.56 -14.48 -18.24
CA ILE A 94 -9.08 -13.41 -19.11
C ILE A 94 -7.66 -13.00 -18.72
N ASP A 95 -7.49 -12.58 -17.45
CA ASP A 95 -6.24 -12.05 -16.93
C ASP A 95 -5.96 -12.64 -15.54
N ALA A 96 -4.73 -13.10 -15.37
CA ALA A 96 -4.19 -13.66 -14.13
C ALA A 96 -2.88 -12.99 -13.73
N ALA A 97 -2.51 -11.88 -14.38
CA ALA A 97 -1.28 -11.16 -14.10
C ALA A 97 -1.25 -10.67 -12.65
N GLY A 98 -0.09 -10.82 -12.00
CA GLY A 98 0.10 -10.41 -10.61
C GLY A 98 -0.47 -11.36 -9.55
N LEU A 99 -1.11 -12.47 -9.95
CA LEU A 99 -1.61 -13.50 -9.03
C LEU A 99 -0.62 -14.66 -8.91
N ASP A 100 -0.50 -15.22 -7.71
CA ASP A 100 0.23 -16.47 -7.50
C ASP A 100 -0.59 -17.70 -7.97
N ALA A 101 0.09 -18.84 -8.09
CA ALA A 101 -0.55 -20.07 -8.57
C ALA A 101 -1.69 -20.57 -7.66
N ALA A 102 -1.62 -20.34 -6.35
CA ALA A 102 -2.64 -20.76 -5.41
C ALA A 102 -3.91 -19.92 -5.57
N GLU A 103 -3.74 -18.61 -5.76
CA GLU A 103 -4.84 -17.67 -5.99
C GLU A 103 -5.52 -17.92 -7.34
N ILE A 104 -4.75 -18.22 -8.38
CA ILE A 104 -5.30 -18.61 -9.69
C ILE A 104 -6.13 -19.89 -9.56
N ALA A 105 -5.59 -20.91 -8.90
CA ALA A 105 -6.29 -22.18 -8.70
C ALA A 105 -7.58 -21.99 -7.90
N LEU A 106 -7.55 -21.15 -6.85
CA LEU A 106 -8.71 -20.83 -6.04
C LEU A 106 -9.81 -20.16 -6.88
N ARG A 107 -9.50 -19.07 -7.59
CA ARG A 107 -10.48 -18.32 -8.38
C ARG A 107 -11.09 -19.16 -9.50
N LYS A 108 -10.28 -20.00 -10.16
CA LYS A 108 -10.79 -20.97 -11.15
C LYS A 108 -11.71 -22.01 -10.51
N ARG A 109 -11.36 -22.56 -9.34
CA ARG A 109 -12.22 -23.48 -8.60
C ARG A 109 -13.55 -22.84 -8.22
N TRP A 110 -13.52 -21.59 -7.77
CA TRP A 110 -14.73 -20.83 -7.44
C TRP A 110 -15.62 -20.60 -8.66
N TYR A 111 -15.03 -20.28 -9.82
CA TYR A 111 -15.75 -20.24 -11.08
C TYR A 111 -16.43 -21.57 -11.37
N VAL A 112 -15.69 -22.69 -11.39
CA VAL A 112 -16.23 -24.03 -11.70
C VAL A 112 -17.38 -24.42 -10.77
N VAL A 113 -17.24 -24.19 -9.46
CA VAL A 113 -18.29 -24.46 -8.48
C VAL A 113 -19.55 -23.63 -8.76
N ALA A 114 -19.40 -22.32 -8.98
CA ALA A 114 -20.53 -21.44 -9.29
C ALA A 114 -21.19 -21.83 -10.63
N ALA A 115 -20.39 -22.16 -11.63
CA ALA A 115 -20.82 -22.56 -12.97
C ALA A 115 -21.65 -23.86 -12.95
N GLY A 116 -21.29 -24.80 -12.07
CA GLY A 116 -22.02 -26.05 -11.86
C GLY A 116 -23.27 -25.94 -10.97
N GLY A 117 -23.48 -24.80 -10.30
CA GLY A 117 -24.56 -24.59 -9.33
C GLY A 117 -24.24 -25.09 -7.91
N GLY A 118 -22.96 -25.30 -7.59
CA GLY A 118 -22.50 -25.71 -6.27
C GLY A 118 -22.46 -24.56 -5.26
N SER A 119 -22.32 -24.91 -3.98
CA SER A 119 -22.23 -23.92 -2.89
C SER A 119 -20.84 -23.30 -2.82
N LEU A 120 -20.71 -22.05 -3.28
CA LEU A 120 -19.44 -21.30 -3.18
C LEU A 120 -19.00 -21.09 -1.72
N HIS A 121 -19.96 -20.92 -0.81
CA HIS A 121 -19.68 -20.85 0.63
C HIS A 121 -19.02 -22.14 1.14
N GLY A 122 -19.50 -23.31 0.69
CA GLY A 122 -18.92 -24.61 1.02
C GLY A 122 -17.57 -24.85 0.35
N ALA A 123 -17.31 -24.22 -0.78
CA ALA A 123 -16.04 -24.28 -1.53
C ALA A 123 -14.94 -23.35 -0.98
N GLY A 124 -15.07 -22.90 0.28
CA GLY A 124 -14.07 -22.10 0.97
C GLY A 124 -14.38 -20.61 1.08
N ALA A 125 -15.34 -20.06 0.33
CA ALA A 125 -15.71 -18.64 0.47
C ALA A 125 -16.28 -18.30 1.85
N GLY A 126 -16.83 -19.32 2.55
CA GLY A 126 -17.30 -19.19 3.93
C GLY A 126 -16.24 -18.76 4.94
N ALA A 127 -14.95 -18.88 4.60
CA ALA A 127 -13.87 -18.36 5.43
C ALA A 127 -13.85 -16.81 5.48
N TRP A 128 -14.41 -16.14 4.47
CA TRP A 128 -14.32 -14.67 4.32
C TRP A 128 -15.68 -13.99 4.26
N LEU A 129 -16.67 -14.68 3.71
CA LEU A 129 -17.99 -14.17 3.39
C LEU A 129 -19.06 -15.05 4.05
N SER A 130 -20.03 -14.40 4.69
CA SER A 130 -21.29 -15.03 5.08
C SER A 130 -22.09 -15.46 3.85
N ARG A 131 -23.08 -16.35 4.03
CA ARG A 131 -23.96 -16.79 2.92
C ARG A 131 -24.63 -15.61 2.19
N LYS A 132 -25.06 -14.58 2.93
CA LYS A 132 -25.68 -13.37 2.36
C LYS A 132 -24.67 -12.60 1.50
N GLU A 133 -23.43 -12.48 1.97
CA GLU A 133 -22.37 -11.79 1.23
C GLU A 133 -21.92 -12.61 0.02
N VAL A 134 -21.85 -13.95 0.10
CA VAL A 134 -21.61 -14.80 -1.08
C VAL A 134 -22.69 -14.58 -2.15
N HIS A 135 -23.96 -14.53 -1.74
CA HIS A 135 -25.04 -14.21 -2.68
C HIS A 135 -24.86 -12.82 -3.31
N ALA A 136 -24.47 -11.81 -2.53
CA ALA A 136 -24.20 -10.46 -3.03
C ALA A 136 -22.97 -10.42 -3.97
N PHE A 137 -21.93 -11.20 -3.70
CA PHE A 137 -20.73 -11.32 -4.54
C PHE A 137 -21.03 -11.94 -5.90
N LEU A 138 -21.90 -12.96 -5.93
CA LEU A 138 -22.38 -13.59 -7.16
C LEU A 138 -23.39 -12.71 -7.93
N ASN A 139 -23.86 -11.62 -7.33
CA ASN A 139 -24.80 -10.67 -7.94
C ASN A 139 -24.30 -9.24 -7.73
N PRO A 140 -23.11 -8.89 -8.28
CA PRO A 140 -22.49 -7.59 -8.02
C PRO A 140 -23.30 -6.47 -8.66
N LEU A 141 -23.30 -5.30 -8.02
CA LEU A 141 -23.86 -4.09 -8.62
C LEU A 141 -22.84 -3.53 -9.62
N GLY A 142 -23.18 -3.54 -10.90
CA GLY A 142 -22.29 -3.07 -11.96
C GLY A 142 -21.11 -4.01 -12.23
N ARG A 143 -20.17 -3.54 -13.06
CA ARG A 143 -18.96 -4.28 -13.41
C ARG A 143 -17.87 -3.99 -12.39
N LEU A 144 -17.42 -5.03 -11.72
CA LEU A 144 -16.39 -4.96 -10.69
C LEU A 144 -15.34 -6.03 -10.91
N ASP A 145 -14.12 -5.77 -10.45
CA ASP A 145 -13.12 -6.81 -10.32
C ASP A 145 -13.41 -7.76 -9.15
N PHE A 146 -12.65 -8.85 -9.06
CA PHE A 146 -12.80 -9.85 -8.02
C PHE A 146 -12.76 -9.27 -6.58
N GLU A 147 -11.77 -8.44 -6.25
CA GLU A 147 -11.60 -7.91 -4.90
C GLU A 147 -12.62 -6.81 -4.59
N ALA A 148 -12.89 -5.93 -5.56
CA ALA A 148 -13.94 -4.93 -5.48
C ALA A 148 -15.33 -5.57 -5.28
N ALA A 149 -15.62 -6.69 -5.94
CA ALA A 149 -16.86 -7.42 -5.76
C ALA A 149 -16.98 -8.06 -4.36
N ILE A 150 -15.89 -8.58 -3.80
CA ILE A 150 -15.84 -9.07 -2.41
C ILE A 150 -16.18 -7.94 -1.44
N TRP A 151 -15.52 -6.79 -1.56
CA TRP A 151 -15.74 -5.67 -0.64
C TRP A 151 -17.08 -4.99 -0.84
N GLN A 152 -17.60 -4.92 -2.06
CA GLN A 152 -18.98 -4.49 -2.32
C GLN A 152 -19.97 -5.42 -1.62
N ALA A 153 -19.79 -6.74 -1.73
CA ALA A 153 -20.67 -7.72 -1.11
C ALA A 153 -20.69 -7.59 0.42
N ILE A 154 -19.52 -7.37 1.03
CA ILE A 154 -19.38 -7.09 2.46
C ILE A 154 -20.11 -5.79 2.82
N ALA A 155 -19.86 -4.70 2.09
CA ALA A 155 -20.49 -3.40 2.34
C ALA A 155 -22.02 -3.44 2.24
N ARG A 156 -22.56 -4.21 1.28
CA ARG A 156 -24.02 -4.45 1.13
C ARG A 156 -24.65 -5.20 2.29
N SER A 157 -23.86 -5.84 3.14
CA SER A 157 -24.37 -6.45 4.38
C SER A 157 -24.60 -5.41 5.49
N TYR A 158 -23.91 -4.26 5.41
CA TYR A 158 -23.94 -3.19 6.41
C TYR A 158 -24.73 -1.94 5.99
N ALA A 159 -24.76 -1.63 4.69
CA ALA A 159 -25.44 -0.45 4.16
C ALA A 159 -26.65 -0.85 3.31
N SER A 160 -27.77 -0.14 3.51
CA SER A 160 -28.96 -0.26 2.65
C SER A 160 -28.78 0.49 1.33
N ASP A 161 -28.00 1.58 1.31
CA ASP A 161 -27.73 2.37 0.11
C ASP A 161 -26.70 1.67 -0.81
N PRO A 162 -27.11 1.24 -2.03
CA PRO A 162 -26.22 0.64 -3.01
C PRO A 162 -25.05 1.56 -3.42
N GLY A 163 -25.25 2.89 -3.40
CA GLY A 163 -24.24 3.88 -3.76
C GLY A 163 -23.06 3.91 -2.80
N VAL A 164 -23.28 3.67 -1.51
CA VAL A 164 -22.20 3.57 -0.50
C VAL A 164 -21.35 2.33 -0.76
N ALA A 165 -21.98 1.18 -1.01
CA ALA A 165 -21.26 -0.05 -1.29
C ALA A 165 -20.40 0.05 -2.57
N LEU A 166 -20.93 0.72 -3.60
CA LEU A 166 -20.19 0.99 -4.84
C LEU A 166 -19.01 1.95 -4.62
N ARG A 167 -19.16 2.98 -3.78
CA ARG A 167 -18.05 3.86 -3.41
C ARG A 167 -16.94 3.09 -2.69
N ILE A 168 -17.30 2.28 -1.69
CA ILE A 168 -16.32 1.48 -0.93
C ILE A 168 -15.56 0.52 -1.86
N ALA A 169 -16.24 -0.10 -2.82
CA ALA A 169 -15.62 -0.99 -3.80
C ALA A 169 -14.60 -0.29 -4.72
N ARG A 170 -14.62 1.05 -4.81
CA ARG A 170 -13.68 1.87 -5.58
C ARG A 170 -12.50 2.40 -4.75
N THR A 171 -12.48 2.12 -3.46
CA THR A 171 -11.40 2.56 -2.56
C THR A 171 -10.24 1.56 -2.55
N ARG A 172 -9.12 1.99 -1.98
CA ARG A 172 -7.93 1.15 -1.74
C ARG A 172 -8.14 0.01 -0.76
N ILE A 173 -9.31 -0.10 -0.11
CA ILE A 173 -9.65 -1.25 0.74
C ILE A 173 -9.59 -2.59 -0.02
N THR A 174 -9.80 -2.54 -1.34
CA THR A 174 -9.68 -3.69 -2.25
C THR A 174 -8.28 -4.28 -2.32
N GLN A 175 -7.26 -3.54 -1.89
CA GLN A 175 -5.85 -3.94 -1.89
C GLN A 175 -5.39 -4.48 -0.53
N THR A 176 -6.32 -4.61 0.43
CA THR A 176 -5.97 -5.00 1.80
C THR A 176 -5.66 -6.50 1.90
N PRO A 177 -4.64 -6.89 2.69
CA PRO A 177 -4.29 -8.31 2.83
C PRO A 177 -5.42 -9.12 3.49
N ARG A 178 -5.62 -10.36 3.03
CA ARG A 178 -6.64 -11.27 3.59
C ARG A 178 -6.49 -11.54 5.08
N ALA A 179 -5.25 -11.55 5.58
CA ALA A 179 -4.96 -11.69 7.00
C ALA A 179 -5.57 -10.57 7.86
N GLU A 180 -5.82 -9.40 7.27
CA GLU A 180 -6.33 -8.21 7.95
C GLU A 180 -7.84 -7.99 7.72
N HIS A 181 -8.52 -8.92 7.04
CA HIS A 181 -9.96 -8.81 6.74
C HIS A 181 -10.82 -8.53 7.97
N GLY A 182 -10.46 -9.05 9.14
CA GLY A 182 -11.17 -8.79 10.39
C GLY A 182 -11.20 -7.30 10.74
N PHE A 183 -10.05 -6.62 10.64
CA PHE A 183 -9.94 -5.18 10.88
C PHE A 183 -10.61 -4.37 9.76
N TRP A 184 -10.36 -4.73 8.50
CA TRP A 184 -10.93 -3.98 7.38
C TRP A 184 -12.45 -4.13 7.25
N ARG A 185 -13.03 -5.23 7.74
CA ARG A 185 -14.49 -5.34 7.93
C ARG A 185 -15.04 -4.32 8.93
N GLU A 186 -14.30 -4.06 10.01
CA GLU A 186 -14.66 -3.01 10.96
C GLU A 186 -14.60 -1.63 10.28
N ALA A 187 -13.59 -1.38 9.45
CA ALA A 187 -13.46 -0.15 8.66
C ALA A 187 -14.58 0.02 7.63
N VAL A 188 -14.94 -1.03 6.87
CA VAL A 188 -16.08 -1.00 5.94
C VAL A 188 -17.37 -0.71 6.69
N ARG A 189 -17.61 -1.36 7.84
CA ARG A 189 -18.79 -1.07 8.66
C ARG A 189 -18.81 0.40 9.10
N PHE A 190 -17.66 0.94 9.49
CA PHE A 190 -17.53 2.33 9.87
C PHE A 190 -17.83 3.28 8.70
N PHE A 191 -17.31 3.02 7.50
CA PHE A 191 -17.59 3.81 6.28
C PHE A 191 -19.04 3.69 5.82
N CYS A 192 -19.67 2.52 5.99
CA CYS A 192 -21.10 2.37 5.73
C CYS A 192 -21.95 3.23 6.68
N ALA A 193 -21.55 3.36 7.95
CA ALA A 193 -22.24 4.19 8.94
C ALA A 193 -21.92 5.70 8.78
N HIS A 194 -20.78 6.05 8.20
CA HIS A 194 -20.34 7.42 7.98
C HIS A 194 -19.88 7.63 6.52
N PRO A 195 -20.81 7.64 5.55
CA PRO A 195 -20.44 7.74 4.15
C PRO A 195 -19.73 9.06 3.83
N THR A 196 -18.60 8.98 3.15
CA THR A 196 -17.86 10.13 2.65
C THR A 196 -17.38 9.90 1.19
N THR A 197 -16.50 10.76 0.66
CA THR A 197 -15.95 10.61 -0.70
C THR A 197 -14.94 9.47 -0.77
N VAL A 198 -14.63 9.01 -1.98
CA VAL A 198 -13.64 7.93 -2.19
C VAL A 198 -12.26 8.40 -1.73
N GLU A 199 -11.93 9.66 -2.00
CA GLU A 199 -10.65 10.28 -1.64
C GLU A 199 -10.46 10.32 -0.11
N GLU A 200 -11.48 10.74 0.65
CA GLU A 200 -11.37 10.75 2.11
C GLU A 200 -11.33 9.32 2.69
N MET A 201 -12.05 8.36 2.10
CA MET A 201 -11.94 6.94 2.49
C MET A 201 -10.54 6.38 2.23
N ASP A 202 -9.90 6.77 1.13
CA ASP A 202 -8.55 6.37 0.76
C ASP A 202 -7.48 6.99 1.69
N ASP A 203 -7.62 8.27 2.03
CA ASP A 203 -6.75 8.92 3.02
C ASP A 203 -6.89 8.25 4.41
N LEU A 204 -8.13 7.93 4.80
CA LEU A 204 -8.41 7.19 6.01
C LEU A 204 -7.86 5.77 5.95
N HIS A 205 -7.93 5.10 4.80
CA HIS A 205 -7.33 3.78 4.61
C HIS A 205 -5.83 3.82 4.91
N ASP A 206 -5.09 4.76 4.33
CA ASP A 206 -3.64 4.85 4.56
C ASP A 206 -3.30 5.11 6.04
N TYR A 207 -4.06 6.00 6.68
CA TYR A 207 -3.92 6.29 8.11
C TYR A 207 -4.27 5.08 8.99
N LEU A 208 -5.37 4.39 8.70
CA LEU A 208 -5.84 3.23 9.46
C LEU A 208 -4.87 2.06 9.31
N ALA A 209 -4.32 1.84 8.12
CA ALA A 209 -3.28 0.85 7.89
C ALA A 209 -2.02 1.17 8.72
N ALA A 210 -1.63 2.45 8.80
CA ALA A 210 -0.51 2.88 9.64
C ALA A 210 -0.78 2.66 11.14
N CYS A 211 -2.01 2.93 11.61
CA CYS A 211 -2.42 2.64 12.98
C CYS A 211 -2.40 1.14 13.29
N TYR A 212 -2.94 0.32 12.39
CA TYR A 212 -3.03 -1.13 12.58
C TYR A 212 -1.64 -1.78 12.59
N ARG A 213 -0.75 -1.41 11.66
CA ARG A 213 0.66 -1.87 11.66
C ARG A 213 1.39 -1.51 12.95
N ARG A 214 1.11 -0.34 13.53
CA ARG A 214 1.71 0.09 14.79
C ARG A 214 1.12 -0.63 16.01
N ASN A 215 -0.17 -0.91 15.98
CA ASN A 215 -0.89 -1.57 17.06
C ASN A 215 -1.99 -2.48 16.47
N PRO A 216 -1.77 -3.80 16.40
CA PRO A 216 -2.78 -4.76 15.92
C PRO A 216 -4.07 -4.80 16.75
N ALA A 217 -4.06 -4.26 17.97
CA ALA A 217 -5.26 -4.11 18.80
C ALA A 217 -6.01 -2.78 18.55
N PHE A 218 -5.61 -2.00 17.54
CA PHE A 218 -6.30 -0.76 17.17
C PHE A 218 -7.72 -1.06 16.68
N SER A 219 -8.70 -0.30 17.17
CA SER A 219 -10.11 -0.44 16.83
C SER A 219 -10.75 0.93 16.57
N LEU A 220 -11.77 0.91 15.72
CA LEU A 220 -12.63 2.02 15.34
C LEU A 220 -13.84 2.18 16.28
N LYS A 221 -14.08 1.21 17.18
CA LYS A 221 -15.15 1.31 18.19
C LYS A 221 -15.02 2.60 19.01
N GLY A 222 -16.11 3.36 19.10
CA GLY A 222 -16.18 4.62 19.83
C GLY A 222 -15.52 5.81 19.13
N ARG A 223 -15.04 5.67 17.88
CA ARG A 223 -14.49 6.77 17.10
C ARG A 223 -15.56 7.42 16.22
N THR A 224 -15.36 8.69 15.92
CA THR A 224 -16.18 9.47 14.98
C THR A 224 -15.36 9.87 13.77
N LEU A 225 -16.02 10.16 12.64
CA LEU A 225 -15.36 10.61 11.42
C LEU A 225 -14.52 11.88 11.67
N THR A 226 -15.07 12.84 12.43
CA THR A 226 -14.37 14.07 12.82
C THR A 226 -13.09 13.81 13.62
N SER A 227 -13.15 12.90 14.60
CA SER A 227 -12.00 12.56 15.45
C SER A 227 -10.91 11.85 14.64
N LEU A 228 -11.29 10.93 13.76
CA LEU A 228 -10.36 10.25 12.85
C LEU A 228 -9.76 11.22 11.84
N GLY A 229 -10.56 12.05 11.20
CA GLY A 229 -10.09 13.05 10.24
C GLY A 229 -9.08 14.02 10.87
N ARG A 230 -9.28 14.44 12.13
CA ARG A 230 -8.27 15.24 12.85
C ARG A 230 -6.97 14.47 13.06
N GLN A 231 -7.04 13.23 13.52
CA GLN A 231 -5.84 12.40 13.76
C GLN A 231 -5.08 12.08 12.47
N MET A 232 -5.82 11.82 11.38
CA MET A 232 -5.29 11.61 10.03
C MET A 232 -4.57 12.86 9.53
N ARG A 233 -5.19 14.05 9.62
CA ARG A 233 -4.53 15.32 9.23
C ARG A 233 -3.29 15.62 10.07
N GLU A 234 -3.29 15.30 11.36
CA GLU A 234 -2.07 15.37 12.19
C GLU A 234 -0.99 14.41 11.69
N TRP A 235 -1.37 13.17 11.35
CA TRP A 235 -0.45 12.18 10.80
C TRP A 235 0.13 12.60 9.43
N HIS A 236 -0.67 13.15 8.52
CA HIS A 236 -0.18 13.72 7.26
C HIS A 236 0.82 14.86 7.50
N ARG A 237 0.52 15.79 8.42
CA ARG A 237 1.47 16.86 8.79
C ARG A 237 2.79 16.31 9.34
N ASP A 238 2.75 15.23 10.12
CA ASP A 238 3.96 14.56 10.59
C ASP A 238 4.77 13.98 9.43
N LEU A 239 4.12 13.29 8.48
CA LEU A 239 4.77 12.75 7.28
C LEU A 239 5.41 13.86 6.43
N GLU A 240 4.70 14.97 6.21
CA GLU A 240 5.22 16.13 5.49
C GLU A 240 6.44 16.73 6.20
N ALA A 241 6.40 16.84 7.53
CA ALA A 241 7.52 17.32 8.32
C ALA A 241 8.74 16.41 8.20
N VAL A 242 8.53 15.08 8.26
CA VAL A 242 9.59 14.08 8.04
C VAL A 242 10.18 14.24 6.64
N ALA A 243 9.36 14.27 5.60
CA ALA A 243 9.80 14.39 4.21
C ALA A 243 10.60 15.69 3.97
N ARG A 244 10.17 16.81 4.57
CA ARG A 244 10.87 18.10 4.50
C ARG A 244 12.25 18.03 5.15
N ILE A 245 12.36 17.42 6.33
CA ILE A 245 13.63 17.26 7.04
C ILE A 245 14.57 16.34 6.26
N GLU A 246 14.08 15.22 5.74
CA GLU A 246 14.86 14.30 4.90
C GLU A 246 15.34 14.98 3.61
N ALA A 247 14.51 15.81 2.98
CA ALA A 247 14.91 16.60 1.83
C ALA A 247 16.03 17.61 2.18
N ALA A 248 15.95 18.27 3.35
CA ALA A 248 17.01 19.16 3.82
C ALA A 248 18.32 18.41 4.11
N ARG A 249 18.22 17.21 4.70
CA ARG A 249 19.37 16.33 4.97
C ARG A 249 20.07 15.94 3.67
N ARG A 250 19.33 15.42 2.69
CA ARG A 250 19.87 15.03 1.38
C ARG A 250 20.56 16.19 0.67
N ARG A 251 20.01 17.41 0.75
CA ARG A 251 20.66 18.62 0.19
C ARG A 251 21.99 18.94 0.89
N ALA A 252 22.01 18.91 2.23
CA ALA A 252 23.22 19.19 3.00
C ALA A 252 24.32 18.14 2.73
N GLU A 253 23.94 16.87 2.61
CA GLU A 253 24.85 15.78 2.29
C GLU A 253 25.42 15.90 0.87
N ALA A 254 24.57 16.20 -0.12
CA ALA A 254 25.01 16.45 -1.49
C ALA A 254 26.02 17.62 -1.56
N LEU A 255 25.79 18.69 -0.79
CA LEU A 255 26.73 19.81 -0.71
C LEU A 255 28.08 19.39 -0.09
N ARG A 256 28.06 18.59 0.99
CA ARG A 256 29.29 18.08 1.62
C ARG A 256 30.07 17.14 0.70
N ASN A 257 29.38 16.26 -0.04
CA ASN A 257 30.03 15.34 -0.97
C ASN A 257 30.68 16.10 -2.12
N ARG A 258 29.99 17.11 -2.68
CA ARG A 258 30.57 18.03 -3.68
C ARG A 258 31.82 18.73 -3.17
N ALA A 259 31.78 19.26 -1.94
CA ALA A 259 32.93 19.93 -1.33
C ALA A 259 34.13 18.98 -1.11
N ARG A 260 33.89 17.67 -1.00
CA ARG A 260 34.92 16.63 -0.82
C ARG A 260 35.34 15.95 -2.12
N GLY A 261 34.79 16.34 -3.27
CA GLY A 261 35.02 15.67 -4.55
C GLY A 261 34.53 14.22 -4.59
N LEU A 262 33.63 13.83 -3.68
CA LEU A 262 33.08 12.47 -3.60
C LEU A 262 31.84 12.37 -4.50
N ALA A 263 31.74 11.27 -5.25
CA ALA A 263 30.51 10.88 -5.92
C ALA A 263 29.40 10.62 -4.88
N ALA A 264 28.13 10.58 -5.33
CA ALA A 264 27.00 10.26 -4.46
C ALA A 264 27.16 8.83 -3.88
N GLY A 265 27.73 8.74 -2.68
CA GLY A 265 27.88 7.50 -1.94
C GLY A 265 26.58 7.06 -1.29
N THR A 266 26.63 5.93 -0.57
CA THR A 266 25.51 5.41 0.21
C THR A 266 25.05 6.44 1.24
N VAL A 267 23.80 6.86 1.09
CA VAL A 267 23.13 7.83 1.97
C VAL A 267 22.77 7.09 3.26
N ASP A 268 23.43 7.44 4.37
CA ASP A 268 23.04 6.95 5.70
C ASP A 268 21.61 7.43 6.01
N ASP A 269 20.77 6.64 6.68
CA ASP A 269 19.39 7.05 7.01
C ASP A 269 19.33 8.05 8.18
N ALA A 270 20.46 8.27 8.84
CA ALA A 270 20.62 9.18 9.96
C ALA A 270 21.72 10.22 9.70
N TRP A 271 21.56 11.45 10.20
CA TRP A 271 22.71 12.37 10.23
C TRP A 271 23.71 11.95 11.31
N ARG A 272 24.98 12.36 11.17
CA ARG A 272 26.11 11.90 12.00
C ARG A 272 25.89 12.04 13.51
N GLY A 273 25.16 13.08 13.95
CA GLY A 273 24.91 13.33 15.36
C GLY A 273 26.17 13.78 16.12
N ALA A 274 26.11 13.68 17.45
CA ALA A 274 27.21 14.01 18.33
C ALA A 274 27.96 12.71 18.66
N ALA A 275 29.27 12.77 18.84
CA ALA A 275 30.09 11.60 19.14
C ALA A 275 30.00 11.19 20.63
N ILE A 276 28.78 11.10 21.15
CA ILE A 276 28.48 10.68 22.52
C ILE A 276 27.67 9.38 22.40
N ALA A 277 28.03 8.37 23.18
CA ALA A 277 27.28 7.11 23.19
C ALA A 277 25.99 7.26 24.00
N ASP A 278 24.93 6.60 23.54
CA ASP A 278 23.69 6.41 24.31
C ASP A 278 24.00 5.88 25.72
N TRP A 279 23.19 6.28 26.69
CA TRP A 279 23.42 5.98 28.10
C TRP A 279 22.22 5.27 28.69
N SER A 280 22.46 4.22 29.50
CA SER A 280 21.41 3.57 30.27
C SER A 280 21.81 3.41 31.73
N TRP A 281 20.82 3.48 32.61
CA TRP A 281 20.98 3.25 34.04
C TRP A 281 19.77 2.51 34.61
N THR A 282 20.02 1.33 35.15
CA THR A 282 18.99 0.47 35.76
C THR A 282 18.99 0.62 37.28
N LEU A 283 17.81 0.81 37.85
CA LEU A 283 17.56 0.69 39.28
C LEU A 283 17.29 -0.79 39.61
N SER A 284 18.20 -1.42 40.35
CA SER A 284 18.04 -2.80 40.79
C SER A 284 17.20 -2.85 42.07
N PHE A 285 15.95 -3.28 41.94
CA PHE A 285 15.12 -3.69 43.09
C PHE A 285 15.29 -5.20 43.34
N LYS A 286 15.14 -5.65 44.60
CA LYS A 286 15.17 -7.07 44.96
C LYS A 286 14.10 -7.90 44.21
N ASP A 287 13.01 -7.25 43.81
CA ASP A 287 11.96 -7.83 42.98
C ASP A 287 12.23 -7.53 41.49
N ARG A 288 12.37 -8.59 40.68
CA ARG A 288 12.58 -8.50 39.23
C ARG A 288 11.40 -7.85 38.49
N SER A 289 10.21 -7.80 39.10
CA SER A 289 9.00 -7.22 38.52
C SER A 289 9.00 -5.69 38.44
N ARG A 290 9.87 -5.01 39.22
CA ARG A 290 9.94 -3.54 39.32
C ARG A 290 11.22 -2.95 38.72
N ARG A 291 11.84 -3.63 37.75
CA ARG A 291 13.02 -3.07 37.07
C ARG A 291 12.64 -1.79 36.33
N GLU A 292 13.31 -0.72 36.72
CA GLU A 292 13.18 0.60 36.12
C GLU A 292 14.52 0.97 35.48
N GLU A 293 14.48 1.31 34.20
CA GLU A 293 15.65 1.70 33.42
C GLU A 293 15.47 3.11 32.87
N TYR A 294 16.44 3.99 33.10
CA TYR A 294 16.55 5.27 32.44
C TYR A 294 17.46 5.13 31.23
N VAL A 295 17.05 5.68 30.09
CA VAL A 295 17.83 5.65 28.85
C VAL A 295 17.87 7.05 28.26
N VAL A 296 19.06 7.50 27.85
CA VAL A 296 19.25 8.74 27.10
C VAL A 296 19.75 8.36 25.72
N VAL A 297 18.94 8.68 24.71
CA VAL A 297 19.21 8.34 23.30
C VAL A 297 19.31 9.60 22.45
N GLN A 298 20.23 9.60 21.48
CA GLN A 298 20.31 10.69 20.51
C GLN A 298 19.24 10.54 19.41
N LEU A 299 18.54 11.62 19.09
CA LEU A 299 17.60 11.66 17.96
C LEU A 299 18.34 12.08 16.69
N ARG A 300 18.53 11.11 15.78
CA ARG A 300 19.36 11.28 14.57
C ARG A 300 18.60 11.16 13.24
N THR A 301 17.29 10.95 13.31
CA THR A 301 16.42 10.79 12.14
C THR A 301 15.29 11.81 12.15
N ALA A 302 14.76 12.13 10.97
CA ALA A 302 13.61 13.02 10.86
C ALA A 302 12.39 12.45 11.62
N ALA A 303 12.17 11.14 11.51
CA ALA A 303 11.10 10.43 12.19
C ALA A 303 11.18 10.57 13.72
N ASP A 304 12.38 10.42 14.30
CA ASP A 304 12.58 10.55 15.75
C ASP A 304 12.30 11.96 16.26
N LEU A 305 12.76 13.00 15.55
CA LEU A 305 12.51 14.39 15.94
C LEU A 305 11.03 14.76 15.87
N VAL A 306 10.32 14.31 14.84
CA VAL A 306 8.87 14.55 14.69
C VAL A 306 8.10 13.75 15.75
N ALA A 307 8.48 12.49 16.01
CA ALA A 307 7.87 11.69 17.07
C ALA A 307 8.08 12.31 18.47
N GLU A 308 9.27 12.85 18.74
CA GLU A 308 9.56 13.57 20.00
C GLU A 308 8.72 14.85 20.11
N THR A 309 8.66 15.64 19.04
CA THR A 309 7.82 16.86 18.93
C THR A 309 6.37 16.57 19.33
N ARG A 310 5.79 15.49 18.77
CA ARG A 310 4.41 15.09 19.03
C ARG A 310 4.21 14.55 20.45
N ALA A 311 5.11 13.67 20.91
CA ALA A 311 4.99 13.06 22.23
C ALA A 311 5.17 14.07 23.37
N MET A 312 6.11 15.01 23.21
CA MET A 312 6.47 15.98 24.23
C MET A 312 5.75 17.32 24.07
N ARG A 313 4.93 17.51 23.02
CA ARG A 313 4.17 18.75 22.72
C ARG A 313 5.04 20.01 22.71
N HIS A 314 6.16 19.93 21.99
CA HIS A 314 7.08 21.05 21.79
C HIS A 314 7.65 21.04 20.36
N CYS A 315 8.33 22.09 19.93
CA CYS A 315 8.73 22.28 18.54
C CYS A 315 10.13 21.75 18.17
N VAL A 316 10.66 20.70 18.81
CA VAL A 316 12.05 20.28 18.61
C VAL A 316 12.39 19.89 17.15
N ALA A 317 11.41 19.45 16.35
CA ALA A 317 11.61 19.17 14.93
C ALA A 317 12.07 20.40 14.12
N THR A 318 11.85 21.64 14.59
CA THR A 318 12.37 22.84 13.93
C THR A 318 13.89 22.96 14.04
N TYR A 319 14.52 22.23 14.97
CA TYR A 319 15.97 22.19 15.18
C TYR A 319 16.69 21.26 14.20
N ALA A 320 15.96 20.56 13.33
CA ALA A 320 16.52 19.60 12.40
C ALA A 320 17.64 20.18 11.52
N ALA A 321 17.49 21.42 11.01
CA ALA A 321 18.52 22.06 10.21
C ALA A 321 19.83 22.27 11.00
N LYS A 322 19.75 22.68 12.28
CA LYS A 322 20.91 22.79 13.17
C LYS A 322 21.56 21.44 13.42
N CYS A 323 20.75 20.38 13.61
CA CYS A 323 21.23 19.02 13.84
C CYS A 323 21.96 18.46 12.61
N ILE A 324 21.39 18.64 11.42
CA ILE A 324 21.99 18.23 10.15
C ILE A 324 23.33 18.97 9.94
N ALA A 325 23.37 20.27 10.24
CA ALA A 325 24.58 21.08 10.12
C ALA A 325 25.66 20.71 11.16
N GLY A 326 25.29 20.02 12.25
CA GLY A 326 26.20 19.69 13.36
C GLY A 326 26.34 20.81 14.40
N HIS A 327 25.44 21.79 14.40
CA HIS A 327 25.42 22.90 15.35
C HIS A 327 24.61 22.59 16.62
N ALA A 328 23.84 21.51 16.63
CA ALA A 328 23.11 21.05 17.80
C ALA A 328 22.97 19.53 17.76
N SER A 329 22.74 18.93 18.92
CA SER A 329 22.25 17.56 19.03
C SER A 329 21.08 17.48 19.98
N ILE A 330 20.05 16.72 19.60
CA ILE A 330 18.85 16.52 20.40
C ILE A 330 18.87 15.12 21.00
N TRP A 331 18.54 15.04 22.29
CA TRP A 331 18.55 13.82 23.08
C TRP A 331 17.21 13.65 23.79
N SER A 332 16.78 12.40 23.95
CA SER A 332 15.53 12.04 24.64
C SER A 332 15.87 11.19 25.86
N LEU A 333 15.58 11.71 27.05
CA LEU A 333 15.58 10.96 28.31
C LEU A 333 14.27 10.20 28.43
N ARG A 334 14.37 8.88 28.58
CA ARG A 334 13.25 7.95 28.62
C ARG A 334 13.33 7.09 29.86
N ARG A 335 12.17 6.73 30.41
CA ARG A 335 12.00 5.79 31.51
C ARG A 335 11.29 4.55 31.00
N ARG A 336 11.91 3.39 31.21
CA ARG A 336 11.37 2.08 30.88
C ARG A 336 10.97 1.38 32.18
N ALA A 337 9.67 1.14 32.34
CA ALA A 337 9.12 0.43 33.50
C ALA A 337 7.89 -0.36 33.06
N ASN A 338 7.72 -1.58 33.58
CA ASN A 338 6.54 -2.42 33.33
C ASN A 338 6.20 -2.60 31.84
N GLY A 339 7.23 -2.78 31.00
CA GLY A 339 7.07 -2.92 29.54
C GLY A 339 6.65 -1.64 28.81
N ARG A 340 6.56 -0.50 29.49
CA ARG A 340 6.24 0.81 28.90
C ARG A 340 7.48 1.69 28.86
N THR A 341 7.60 2.46 27.78
CA THR A 341 8.61 3.51 27.65
C THR A 341 7.92 4.87 27.71
N GLU A 342 8.24 5.65 28.72
CA GLU A 342 7.81 7.03 28.91
C GLU A 342 8.94 7.99 28.52
N ARG A 343 8.62 9.09 27.84
CA ARG A 343 9.58 10.17 27.57
C ARG A 343 9.48 11.20 28.69
N LEU A 344 10.62 11.58 29.26
CA LEU A 344 10.69 12.48 30.40
C LEU A 344 11.17 13.88 29.99
N LEU A 345 12.33 13.95 29.34
CA LEU A 345 12.97 15.20 28.95
C LEU A 345 13.53 15.10 27.53
N THR A 346 13.49 16.23 26.84
CA THR A 346 14.21 16.48 25.60
C THR A 346 15.31 17.50 25.86
N ILE A 347 16.52 17.17 25.46
CA ILE A 347 17.74 17.91 25.79
C ILE A 347 18.41 18.35 24.49
N GLU A 348 18.69 19.64 24.36
CA GLU A 348 19.53 20.19 23.30
C GLU A 348 20.95 20.40 23.84
N LEU A 349 21.93 19.84 23.15
CA LEU A 349 23.34 20.13 23.37
C LEU A 349 23.92 20.95 22.22
N ASP A 350 24.80 21.89 22.55
CA ASP A 350 25.66 22.58 21.59
C ASP A 350 26.87 21.69 21.16
N PRO A 351 27.70 22.15 20.20
CA PRO A 351 28.87 21.38 19.74
C PRO A 351 29.97 21.19 20.80
N ARG A 352 29.90 21.90 21.93
CA ARG A 352 30.82 21.81 23.07
C ARG A 352 30.27 20.91 24.17
N CYS A 353 29.24 20.11 23.88
CA CYS A 353 28.57 19.22 24.84
C CYS A 353 27.98 19.96 26.05
N ARG A 354 27.51 21.20 25.86
CA ARG A 354 26.80 21.95 26.89
C ARG A 354 25.30 21.86 26.67
N ALA A 355 24.54 21.56 27.73
CA ALA A 355 23.09 21.54 27.69
C ALA A 355 22.54 22.96 27.60
N VAL A 356 22.06 23.36 26.43
CA VAL A 356 21.51 24.70 26.19
C VAL A 356 20.04 24.77 26.59
N GLN A 357 19.31 23.67 26.41
CA GLN A 357 17.90 23.60 26.74
C GLN A 357 17.54 22.20 27.21
N VAL A 358 16.78 22.12 28.32
CA VAL A 358 16.24 20.87 28.87
C VAL A 358 14.78 21.09 29.19
N ARG A 359 13.88 20.38 28.50
CA ARG A 359 12.42 20.57 28.63
C ARG A 359 11.70 19.24 28.71
N GLY A 360 10.70 19.16 29.58
CA GLY A 360 9.75 18.06 29.62
C GLY A 360 8.52 18.32 28.74
N PHE A 361 7.49 17.50 28.96
CA PHE A 361 6.20 17.63 28.28
C PHE A 361 5.64 19.06 28.33
N ALA A 362 5.16 19.55 27.19
CA ALA A 362 4.64 20.90 26.99
C ALA A 362 5.60 22.01 27.48
N ASN A 363 6.90 21.85 27.25
CA ASN A 363 7.97 22.77 27.66
C ASN A 363 8.12 22.97 29.19
N ARG A 364 7.62 22.04 30.01
CA ARG A 364 7.83 22.13 31.47
C ARG A 364 9.31 22.04 31.85
N ALA A 365 9.65 22.59 33.02
CA ALA A 365 10.97 22.41 33.60
C ALA A 365 11.18 20.97 34.12
N PRO A 366 12.44 20.49 34.23
CA PRO A 366 12.76 19.20 34.82
C PRO A 366 12.32 19.09 36.28
N HIS A 367 11.77 17.94 36.66
CA HIS A 367 11.50 17.62 38.06
C HIS A 367 12.80 17.27 38.80
N ALA A 368 12.78 17.36 40.14
CA ALA A 368 13.97 17.08 40.96
C ALA A 368 14.53 15.67 40.74
N GLY A 369 13.66 14.66 40.60
CA GLY A 369 14.10 13.29 40.29
C GLY A 369 14.78 13.19 38.92
N GLU A 370 14.21 13.83 37.90
CA GLU A 370 14.75 13.83 36.54
C GLU A 370 16.09 14.59 36.47
N ARG A 371 16.23 15.66 37.26
CA ARG A 371 17.48 16.43 37.37
C ARG A 371 18.62 15.56 37.92
N LYS A 372 18.36 14.73 38.93
CA LYS A 372 19.36 13.76 39.44
C LYS A 372 19.81 12.77 38.37
N VAL A 373 18.88 12.30 37.55
CA VAL A 373 19.22 11.41 36.42
C VAL A 373 20.05 12.14 35.38
N LEU A 374 19.67 13.39 35.07
CA LEU A 374 20.39 14.25 34.13
C LEU A 374 21.83 14.53 34.61
N GLU A 375 22.02 14.86 35.88
CA GLU A 375 23.33 15.05 36.52
C GLU A 375 24.20 13.80 36.40
N ARG A 376 23.61 12.62 36.64
CA ARG A 376 24.30 11.34 36.51
C ARG A 376 24.72 11.05 35.07
N TRP A 377 23.86 11.33 34.10
CA TRP A 377 24.19 11.24 32.69
C TRP A 377 25.30 12.24 32.32
N GLY A 378 25.21 13.47 32.82
CA GLY A 378 26.20 14.52 32.56
C GLY A 378 27.58 14.17 33.09
N GLN A 379 27.68 13.63 34.30
CA GLN A 379 28.93 13.10 34.85
C GLN A 379 29.49 11.93 34.03
N ALA A 380 28.62 10.99 33.62
CA ALA A 380 29.05 9.80 32.88
C ALA A 380 29.51 10.10 31.44
N ARG A 381 29.01 11.18 30.82
CA ARG A 381 29.27 11.53 29.41
C ARG A 381 30.04 12.84 29.22
N GLY A 382 30.44 13.52 30.30
CA GLY A 382 31.15 14.79 30.25
C GLY A 382 30.29 15.94 29.69
N ILE A 383 28.99 15.96 30.02
CA ILE A 383 28.06 17.01 29.59
C ILE A 383 28.02 18.11 30.64
N ALA A 384 28.23 19.36 30.22
CA ALA A 384 28.06 20.50 31.10
C ALA A 384 26.56 20.85 31.21
N LEU A 385 26.01 20.74 32.42
CA LEU A 385 24.63 21.11 32.73
C LEU A 385 24.58 22.55 33.26
N LEU A 386 23.59 23.33 32.81
CA LEU A 386 23.32 24.69 33.28
C LEU A 386 22.48 24.74 34.55
#